data_AF-A0ABD2Y3D7-F1
#
_entry.id   AF-A0ABD2Y3D7-F1
#
_cell.length_a   1.000
_cell.length_b   1.000
_cell.length_c   1.000
_cell.angle_alpha   90.00
_cell.angle_beta   90.00
_cell.angle_gamma   90.00
#
_symmetry.space_group_name_H-M   'P 1'
#
loop_
_entity.id
_entity.type
_entity.pdbx_description
1 polymer ?
#
loop_
_entity_poly.entity_id
_entity_poly.type
_entity_poly.pdbx_seq_one_letter_code
_entity_poly.pdbx_strand_id
1 'polypeptide(L)'
;MGIESVLNLIGEKFKELWMAIENFWGQFLGWFDKVFPPETRADKLHQWLHIALIILIVVAAVVVLFSCVYYCCKWCCCGGGRRRGVRMMRAPGRNCWMPRQDFESDPRSYFSNLRAHPGDQLC
;
A
#
# COMPACT_ATOMS: atom_id res chain seq x y z
N MET A 1 -30.28 16.06 3.15
CA MET A 1 -29.54 16.87 2.15
C MET A 1 -29.64 16.13 0.83
N GLY A 2 -30.41 16.69 -0.11
CA GLY A 2 -30.89 15.97 -1.29
C GLY A 2 -29.83 15.83 -2.37
N ILE A 3 -29.79 14.68 -3.04
CA ILE A 3 -28.88 14.35 -4.15
C ILE A 3 -28.97 15.42 -5.26
N GLU A 4 -30.13 16.04 -5.44
CA GLU A 4 -30.38 17.15 -6.37
C GLU A 4 -29.50 18.38 -6.12
N SER A 5 -29.22 18.73 -4.86
CA SER A 5 -28.35 19.87 -4.56
C SER A 5 -26.89 19.59 -4.92
N VAL A 6 -26.47 18.33 -4.79
CA VAL A 6 -25.11 17.88 -5.14
C VAL A 6 -24.93 17.85 -6.66
N LEU A 7 -25.91 17.33 -7.40
CA LEU A 7 -25.88 17.29 -8.87
C LEU A 7 -25.85 18.69 -9.48
N ASN A 8 -26.62 19.65 -8.94
CA ASN A 8 -26.58 21.04 -9.39
C ASN A 8 -25.21 21.68 -9.14
N LEU A 9 -24.62 21.46 -7.97
CA LEU A 9 -23.28 21.98 -7.64
C LEU A 9 -22.19 21.38 -8.55
N ILE A 10 -22.29 20.10 -8.87
CA ILE A 10 -21.39 19.42 -9.83
C ILE A 10 -21.59 19.99 -11.23
N GLY A 11 -22.83 20.19 -11.67
CA GLY A 11 -23.14 20.74 -13.00
C GLY A 11 -22.61 22.17 -13.19
N GLU A 12 -22.75 23.03 -12.17
CA GLU A 12 -22.17 24.39 -12.20
C GLU A 12 -20.64 24.36 -12.25
N LYS A 13 -20.00 23.52 -11.43
CA LYS A 13 -18.54 23.37 -11.45
C LYS A 13 -18.02 22.75 -12.74
N PHE A 14 -18.78 21.83 -13.33
CA PHE A 14 -18.44 21.24 -14.62
C PHE A 14 -18.51 22.27 -15.74
N LYS A 15 -19.49 23.20 -15.72
CA LYS A 15 -19.55 24.30 -16.70
C LYS A 15 -18.33 25.22 -16.60
N GLU A 16 -17.93 25.61 -15.38
CA GLU A 16 -16.71 26.43 -15.18
C GLU A 16 -15.45 25.70 -15.70
N LEU A 17 -15.33 24.40 -15.41
CA LEU A 17 -14.22 23.57 -15.90
C LEU A 17 -14.26 23.37 -17.41
N TRP A 18 -15.44 23.19 -18.00
CA TRP A 18 -15.61 23.01 -19.44
C TRP A 18 -15.13 24.23 -20.23
N MET A 19 -15.49 25.42 -19.77
CA MET A 19 -15.02 26.69 -20.36
C MET A 19 -13.49 26.84 -20.29
N ALA A 20 -12.88 26.41 -19.18
CA ALA A 20 -11.41 26.42 -19.05
C ALA A 20 -10.74 25.39 -19.98
N ILE A 21 -11.36 24.21 -20.15
CA ILE A 21 -10.89 23.17 -21.06
C ILE A 21 -10.97 23.64 -22.51
N GLU A 22 -12.03 24.33 -22.94
CA GLU A 22 -12.16 24.84 -24.31
C GLU A 22 -11.05 25.86 -24.65
N ASN A 23 -10.77 26.81 -23.74
CA ASN A 23 -9.67 27.77 -23.90
C ASN A 23 -8.31 27.06 -23.95
N PHE A 24 -8.13 26.03 -23.12
CA PHE A 24 -6.91 25.23 -23.10
C PHE A 24 -6.76 24.40 -24.39
N TRP A 25 -7.85 23.88 -24.95
CA TRP A 25 -7.86 23.08 -26.16
C TRP A 25 -7.41 23.88 -27.38
N GLY A 26 -7.82 25.15 -27.49
CA GLY A 26 -7.36 26.04 -28.56
C GLY A 26 -5.84 26.27 -28.52
N GLN A 27 -5.29 26.51 -27.32
CA GLN A 27 -3.85 26.66 -27.13
C GLN A 27 -3.09 25.35 -27.33
N PHE A 28 -3.68 24.23 -26.92
CA PHE A 28 -3.12 22.90 -27.08
C PHE A 28 -3.06 22.49 -28.55
N LEU A 29 -4.13 22.69 -29.34
CA LEU A 29 -4.16 22.36 -30.76
C LEU A 29 -3.14 23.16 -31.56
N GLY A 30 -2.99 24.46 -31.31
CA GLY A 30 -1.98 25.28 -31.98
C GLY A 30 -0.54 24.83 -31.68
N TRP A 31 -0.27 24.39 -30.45
CA TRP A 31 1.01 23.76 -30.09
C TRP A 31 1.14 22.35 -30.70
N PHE A 32 0.07 21.56 -30.71
CA PHE A 32 0.04 20.20 -31.22
C PHE A 32 0.31 20.18 -32.73
N ASP A 33 -0.29 21.08 -33.50
CA ASP A 33 -0.03 21.20 -34.93
C ASP A 33 1.41 21.67 -35.23
N LYS A 34 2.03 22.43 -34.33
CA LYS A 34 3.44 22.84 -34.42
C LYS A 34 4.40 21.69 -34.12
N VAL A 35 4.07 20.82 -33.16
CA VAL A 35 4.87 19.63 -32.81
C VAL A 35 4.64 18.48 -33.80
N PHE A 36 3.44 18.41 -34.38
CA PHE A 36 3.01 17.38 -35.32
C PHE A 36 2.51 17.99 -36.64
N PRO A 37 3.43 18.38 -37.55
CA PRO A 37 3.04 18.87 -38.87
C PRO A 37 2.19 17.83 -39.61
N PRO A 38 1.08 18.23 -40.24
CA PRO A 38 0.03 17.34 -40.73
C PRO A 38 0.49 16.34 -41.80
N GLU A 39 1.55 16.66 -42.55
CA GLU A 39 2.03 15.85 -43.68
C GLU A 39 2.87 14.62 -43.31
N THR A 40 3.32 14.47 -42.05
CA THR A 40 4.17 13.33 -41.62
C THR A 40 3.57 12.52 -40.47
N ARG A 41 2.25 12.68 -40.21
CA ARG A 41 1.56 12.14 -39.02
C ARG A 41 1.62 10.62 -38.89
N ALA A 42 1.38 9.85 -39.95
CA ALA A 42 1.22 8.41 -39.81
C ALA A 42 2.51 7.71 -39.31
N ASP A 43 3.65 8.02 -39.91
CA ASP A 43 4.93 7.36 -39.60
C ASP A 43 5.53 7.87 -38.27
N LYS A 44 5.41 9.18 -37.99
CA LYS A 44 5.92 9.76 -36.75
C LYS A 44 5.02 9.48 -35.54
N LEU A 45 3.70 9.34 -35.71
CA LEU A 45 2.80 9.02 -34.59
C LEU A 45 3.10 7.66 -34.01
N HIS A 46 3.38 6.64 -34.83
CA HIS A 46 3.74 5.33 -34.30
C HIS A 46 5.01 5.42 -33.44
N GLN A 47 6.03 6.15 -33.90
CA GLN A 47 7.26 6.35 -33.14
C GLN A 47 7.04 7.16 -31.85
N TRP A 48 6.23 8.21 -31.89
CA TRP A 48 5.87 9.00 -30.70
C TRP A 48 4.98 8.24 -29.73
N LEU A 49 4.07 7.39 -30.21
CA LEU A 49 3.27 6.49 -29.38
C LEU A 49 4.14 5.44 -28.70
N HIS A 50 5.14 4.88 -29.39
CA HIS A 50 6.13 4.01 -28.77
C HIS A 50 6.92 4.74 -27.67
N ILE A 51 7.37 5.96 -27.93
CA ILE A 51 8.07 6.78 -26.92
C ILE A 51 7.14 7.08 -25.73
N ALA A 52 5.91 7.50 -25.97
CA ALA A 52 4.93 7.79 -24.92
C ALA A 52 4.60 6.55 -24.10
N LEU A 53 4.46 5.40 -24.75
CA LEU A 53 4.19 4.11 -24.11
C LEU A 53 5.39 3.67 -23.26
N ILE A 54 6.62 3.83 -23.74
CA ILE A 54 7.83 3.55 -22.95
C ILE A 54 7.90 4.47 -21.72
N ILE A 55 7.65 5.77 -21.89
CA ILE A 55 7.61 6.72 -20.76
C ILE A 55 6.54 6.30 -19.75
N LEU A 56 5.35 5.91 -20.20
CA LEU A 56 4.26 5.45 -19.33
C LEU A 56 4.66 4.19 -18.56
N ILE A 57 5.28 3.21 -19.22
CA ILE A 57 5.77 1.99 -18.58
C ILE A 57 6.84 2.31 -17.53
N VAL A 58 7.79 3.21 -17.83
CA VAL A 58 8.83 3.62 -16.89
C VAL A 58 8.22 4.30 -15.67
N VAL A 59 7.28 5.22 -15.86
CA VAL A 59 6.58 5.89 -14.75
C VAL A 59 5.79 4.87 -13.91
N ALA A 60 5.05 3.97 -14.55
CA ALA A 60 4.31 2.91 -13.87
C ALA A 60 5.24 1.99 -13.07
N ALA A 61 6.38 1.58 -13.63
CA ALA A 61 7.37 0.77 -12.95
C ALA A 61 7.95 1.49 -11.73
N VAL A 62 8.30 2.77 -11.84
CA VAL A 62 8.79 3.58 -10.71
C VAL A 62 7.71 3.71 -9.62
N VAL A 63 6.46 3.96 -10.00
CA VAL A 63 5.34 4.04 -9.05
C VAL A 63 5.12 2.70 -8.35
N VAL A 64 5.17 1.58 -9.07
CA VAL A 64 5.03 0.23 -8.51
C VAL A 64 6.19 -0.08 -7.56
N LEU A 65 7.43 0.23 -7.94
CA LEU A 65 8.59 0.03 -7.07
C LEU A 65 8.51 0.89 -5.82
N PHE A 66 8.18 2.17 -5.97
CA PHE A 66 8.04 3.10 -4.85
C PHE A 66 6.88 2.70 -3.93
N SER A 67 5.76 2.27 -4.51
CA SER A 67 4.62 1.73 -3.76
C SER A 67 4.99 0.43 -3.07
N CYS A 68 5.67 -0.49 -3.75
CA CYS A 68 6.11 -1.75 -3.18
C CYS A 68 7.04 -1.51 -2.00
N VAL A 69 8.02 -0.62 -2.12
CA VAL A 69 8.90 -0.22 -1.00
C VAL A 69 8.10 0.46 0.12
N TYR A 70 7.20 1.39 -0.19
CA TYR A 70 6.38 2.07 0.81
C TYR A 70 5.46 1.11 1.57
N TYR A 71 4.77 0.21 0.85
CA TYR A 71 3.89 -0.79 1.44
C TYR A 71 4.68 -1.92 2.12
N CYS A 72 5.82 -2.38 1.57
CA CYS A 72 6.69 -3.36 2.22
C CYS A 72 7.34 -2.79 3.47
N CYS A 73 7.78 -1.53 3.51
CA CYS A 73 8.27 -0.88 4.72
C CYS A 73 7.14 -0.72 5.75
N LYS A 74 5.93 -0.37 5.32
CA LYS A 74 4.76 -0.28 6.22
C LYS A 74 4.34 -1.67 6.76
N TRP A 75 4.44 -2.71 5.95
CA TRP A 75 4.07 -4.08 6.34
C TRP A 75 5.19 -4.78 7.13
N CYS A 76 6.47 -4.60 6.76
CA CYS A 76 7.61 -5.24 7.41
C CYS A 76 8.07 -4.49 8.68
N CYS A 77 8.11 -3.15 8.66
CA CYS A 77 8.57 -2.37 9.81
C CYS A 77 7.44 -2.00 10.79
N CYS A 78 6.19 -1.95 10.32
CA CYS A 78 5.06 -1.50 11.16
C CYS A 78 3.86 -2.47 11.22
N GLY A 79 3.88 -3.68 10.62
CA GLY A 79 2.63 -4.44 10.49
C GLY A 79 2.63 -5.94 10.21
N GLY A 80 3.73 -6.70 10.34
CA GLY A 80 3.72 -8.06 9.75
C GLY A 80 4.67 -9.13 10.28
N GLY A 81 5.46 -8.87 11.32
CA GLY A 81 6.34 -9.88 11.90
C GLY A 81 5.79 -10.45 13.20
N ARG A 82 4.89 -11.45 13.14
CA ARG A 82 4.63 -12.52 14.13
C ARG A 82 4.99 -12.32 15.62
N ARG A 83 4.88 -11.12 16.19
CA ARG A 83 4.74 -10.96 17.63
C ARG A 83 3.26 -11.15 17.94
N ARG A 84 2.79 -12.39 17.78
CA ARG A 84 1.75 -12.89 18.69
C ARG A 84 2.36 -12.59 20.05
N GLY A 85 1.89 -11.54 20.72
CA GLY A 85 2.34 -11.25 22.08
C GLY A 85 2.26 -12.58 22.79
N VAL A 86 3.43 -13.12 23.14
CA VAL A 86 3.53 -14.47 23.70
C VAL A 86 2.60 -14.41 24.90
N ARG A 87 1.51 -15.17 24.86
CA ARG A 87 0.51 -15.11 25.92
C ARG A 87 1.20 -15.64 27.15
N MET A 88 1.60 -14.73 28.03
CA MET A 88 2.22 -15.10 29.29
C MET A 88 1.14 -15.68 30.18
N MET A 89 1.50 -16.66 30.99
CA MET A 89 0.65 -17.17 32.05
C MET A 89 1.47 -17.40 33.30
N ARG A 90 0.82 -17.43 34.45
CA ARG A 90 1.47 -17.79 35.70
C ARG A 90 1.77 -19.29 35.68
N ALA A 91 3.02 -19.64 35.96
CA ALA A 91 3.50 -21.01 35.93
C ALA A 91 2.85 -21.83 37.07
N PRO A 92 2.18 -22.96 36.80
CA PRO A 92 1.54 -23.76 37.84
C PRO A 92 2.56 -24.31 38.86
N GLY A 93 2.38 -24.00 40.14
CA GLY A 93 3.31 -24.44 41.19
C GLY A 93 4.61 -23.62 41.31
N ARG A 94 4.71 -22.48 40.61
CA ARG A 94 5.80 -21.50 40.70
C ARG A 94 5.27 -20.08 40.78
N ASN A 95 6.07 -19.14 41.27
CA ASN A 95 5.73 -17.73 41.37
C ASN A 95 6.33 -16.87 40.23
N CYS A 96 6.54 -17.45 39.05
CA CYS A 96 6.99 -16.72 37.87
C CYS A 96 6.02 -16.84 36.68
N TRP A 97 6.25 -15.99 35.68
CA TRP A 97 5.52 -15.98 34.42
C TRP A 97 6.26 -16.82 33.38
N MET A 98 5.51 -17.61 32.62
CA MET A 98 6.04 -18.39 31.51
C MET A 98 5.22 -18.19 30.24
N PRO A 99 5.81 -18.40 29.05
CA PRO A 99 5.06 -18.52 27.81
C PRO A 99 4.01 -19.64 27.90
N ARG A 100 2.73 -19.32 27.65
CA ARG A 100 1.66 -20.33 27.61
C ARG A 100 1.92 -21.39 26.54
N GLN A 101 2.51 -20.99 25.41
CA GLN A 101 2.82 -21.90 24.30
C GLN A 101 3.78 -23.01 24.72
N ASP A 102 4.76 -22.71 25.59
CA ASP A 102 5.74 -23.70 26.05
C ASP A 102 5.12 -24.71 27.01
N PHE A 103 4.08 -24.31 27.75
CA PHE A 103 3.32 -25.25 28.58
C PHE A 103 2.37 -26.11 27.75
N GLU A 104 1.67 -25.51 26.79
CA GLU A 104 0.71 -26.23 25.93
C GLU A 104 1.40 -27.22 24.99
N SER A 105 2.66 -26.96 24.61
CA SER A 105 3.43 -27.83 23.72
C SER A 105 3.88 -29.12 24.43
N ASP A 106 4.36 -29.03 25.67
CA ASP A 106 4.79 -30.19 26.45
C ASP A 106 4.56 -30.00 27.97
N PRO A 107 3.35 -30.30 28.47
CA PRO A 107 3.07 -30.20 29.90
C PRO A 107 3.81 -31.26 30.72
N ARG A 108 4.20 -32.40 30.12
CA ARG A 108 4.87 -33.49 30.86
C ARG A 108 6.28 -33.07 31.26
N SER A 109 7.01 -32.45 30.35
CA SER A 109 8.34 -31.90 30.63
C SER A 109 8.29 -30.85 31.75
N TYR A 110 7.30 -29.94 31.71
CA TYR A 110 7.11 -28.94 32.77
C TYR A 110 6.95 -29.59 34.16
N PHE A 111 6.04 -30.55 34.32
CA PHE A 111 5.81 -31.20 35.62
C PHE A 111 6.97 -32.11 36.05
N SER A 112 7.67 -32.76 35.11
CA SER A 112 8.88 -33.53 35.42
C SER A 112 9.97 -32.61 35.99
N ASN A 113 10.18 -31.45 35.35
CA ASN A 113 11.12 -30.44 35.80
C ASN A 113 10.74 -29.85 37.17
N LEU A 114 9.44 -29.60 37.40
CA LEU A 114 8.92 -29.12 38.68
C LEU A 114 9.20 -30.09 39.85
N ARG A 115 9.20 -31.40 39.59
CA ARG A 115 9.54 -32.41 40.61
C ARG A 115 11.05 -32.49 40.88
N ALA A 116 11.85 -32.32 39.83
CA ALA A 116 13.31 -32.32 39.97
C ALA A 116 13.83 -31.05 40.68
N HIS A 117 13.14 -29.91 40.49
CA HIS A 117 13.52 -28.61 41.04
C HIS A 117 12.28 -27.94 41.67
N PRO A 118 11.98 -28.24 42.95
CA PRO A 118 10.81 -27.70 43.62
C PRO A 118 10.95 -26.21 43.93
N GLY A 119 9.84 -25.48 43.88
CA GLY A 119 9.78 -24.05 44.11
C GLY A 119 10.25 -23.22 42.91
N ASP A 120 10.82 -22.04 43.19
CA ASP A 120 11.15 -21.02 42.19
C ASP A 120 12.61 -21.08 41.71
N GLN A 121 13.30 -22.21 41.86
CA GLN A 121 14.73 -22.35 41.54
C GLN A 121 15.09 -22.19 40.04
N LEU A 122 14.10 -22.33 39.16
CA LEU A 122 14.24 -22.22 37.70
C LEU A 122 13.37 -21.09 37.13
N CYS A 123 12.83 -20.26 38.02
CA CYS A 123 12.58 -18.87 37.70
C CYS A 123 13.94 -18.12 37.84
#